data_AF-A0A9Q4B9E2-F1
#
_entry.id   AF-A0A9Q4B9E2-F1
#
_cell.length_a   1.000
_cell.length_b   1.000
_cell.length_c   1.000
_cell.angle_alpha   90.00
_cell.angle_beta   90.00
_cell.angle_gamma   90.00
#
_symmetry.space_group_name_H-M   'P 1'
#
loop_
_entity.id
_entity.type
_entity.pdbx_description
1 polymer ?
#
loop_
_entity_poly.entity_id
_entity_poly.type
_entity_poly.pdbx_seq_one_letter_code
_entity_poly.pdbx_strand_id
1 'polypeptide(L)' 'MFDKKLELIKVKNFVEINYAPDEVASQCMKIYHHFCSEFSGRSHDEIMRLIAMDMGDEFDLGKDETLKILEFLIDQN' A
#
# COMPACT_ATOMS: atom_id res chain seq x y z
N MET A 1 5.61 -5.81 -18.48
CA MET A 1 6.61 -5.65 -17.41
C MET A 1 5.88 -4.97 -16.26
N PHE A 2 5.84 -5.59 -15.09
CA PHE A 2 5.21 -4.97 -13.92
C PHE A 2 6.17 -3.90 -13.38
N ASP A 3 5.64 -2.70 -13.12
CA ASP A 3 6.40 -1.58 -12.56
C ASP A 3 5.82 -1.27 -11.18
N LYS A 4 6.63 -1.51 -10.14
CA LYS A 4 6.22 -1.36 -8.74
C LYS A 4 5.76 0.05 -8.42
N LYS A 5 6.44 1.07 -8.94
CA LYS A 5 6.09 2.48 -8.71
C LYS A 5 4.76 2.81 -9.37
N LEU A 6 4.54 2.35 -10.60
CA LEU A 6 3.27 2.54 -11.29
C LEU A 6 2.11 1.87 -10.54
N GLU A 7 2.29 0.64 -10.03
CA GLU A 7 1.26 -0.03 -9.25
C GLU A 7 0.95 0.70 -7.94
N LEU A 8 1.96 1.19 -7.22
CA LEU A 8 1.75 2.01 -6.01
C LEU A 8 0.98 3.31 -6.32
N ILE A 9 1.30 3.99 -7.44
CA ILE A 9 0.56 5.19 -7.89
C ILE A 9 -0.91 4.87 -8.18
N LYS A 10 -1.22 3.71 -8.79
CA LYS A 10 -2.61 3.30 -9.02
C LYS A 10 -3.38 3.13 -7.71
N VAL A 11 -2.76 2.52 -6.70
CA VAL A 11 -3.37 2.39 -5.35
C VAL A 11 -3.58 3.76 -4.70
N LYS A 12 -2.63 4.69 -4.86
CA LYS A 12 -2.78 6.07 -4.36
C LYS A 12 -3.99 6.78 -5.02
N ASN A 13 -4.08 6.74 -6.35
CA ASN A 13 -5.21 7.31 -7.08
C ASN A 13 -6.54 6.65 -6.67
N PHE A 14 -6.48 5.33 -6.47
CA PHE A 14 -7.34 4.51 -5.62
C PHE A 14 -8.02 5.28 -4.48
N VAL A 15 -7.21 5.47 -3.46
CA VAL A 15 -7.53 6.07 -2.17
C VAL A 15 -8.04 7.51 -2.31
N GLU A 16 -7.46 8.29 -3.24
CA GLU A 16 -7.87 9.67 -3.48
C GLU A 16 -9.32 9.75 -3.96
N ILE A 17 -9.73 8.88 -4.89
CA ILE A 17 -11.06 8.90 -5.53
C ILE A 17 -12.10 8.17 -4.68
N ASN A 18 -11.77 6.98 -4.18
CA ASN A 18 -12.71 6.10 -3.49
C ASN A 18 -12.01 5.29 -2.41
N TYR A 19 -11.97 5.83 -1.20
CA TYR A 19 -11.31 5.17 -0.09
C TYR A 19 -12.08 3.94 0.39
N ALA A 20 -11.48 2.77 0.23
CA ALA A 20 -11.98 1.50 0.74
C ALA A 20 -10.81 0.67 1.31
N PRO A 21 -10.62 0.61 2.64
CA PRO A 21 -9.47 -0.02 3.29
C PRO A 21 -9.19 -1.46 2.84
N ASP A 22 -10.22 -2.32 2.79
CA ASP A 22 -10.10 -3.73 2.40
C ASP A 22 -9.54 -3.88 0.97
N GLU A 23 -10.01 -3.04 0.05
CA GLU A 23 -9.58 -3.06 -1.34
C GLU A 23 -8.15 -2.53 -1.49
N VAL A 24 -7.77 -1.51 -0.70
CA VAL A 24 -6.38 -1.02 -0.63
C VAL A 24 -5.47 -2.13 -0.12
N ALA A 25 -5.83 -2.80 0.96
CA ALA A 25 -5.06 -3.90 1.53
C ALA A 25 -4.87 -5.06 0.53
N SER A 26 -5.95 -5.46 -0.14
CA SER A 26 -5.94 -6.47 -1.20
C SER A 26 -5.00 -6.10 -2.36
N GLN A 27 -5.00 -4.84 -2.80
CA GLN A 27 -4.09 -4.36 -3.84
C GLN A 27 -2.63 -4.31 -3.36
N CYS A 28 -2.39 -3.82 -2.14
CA CYS A 28 -1.06 -3.82 -1.51
C CYS A 28 -0.51 -5.25 -1.36
N MET A 29 -1.34 -6.23 -1.03
CA MET A 29 -0.92 -7.64 -0.95
C MET A 29 -0.48 -8.19 -2.31
N LYS A 30 -1.18 -7.83 -3.39
CA LYS A 30 -0.80 -8.22 -4.76
C LYS A 30 0.55 -7.61 -5.16
N ILE A 31 0.75 -6.32 -4.87
CA ILE A 31 2.03 -5.62 -5.12
C ILE A 31 3.14 -6.30 -4.32
N TYR A 32 2.93 -6.53 -3.03
CA TYR A 32 3.91 -7.16 -2.17
C TYR A 32 4.28 -8.56 -2.66
N HIS A 33 3.31 -9.40 -3.05
CA HIS A 33 3.60 -10.72 -3.61
C HIS A 33 4.47 -10.68 -4.86
N HIS A 34 4.30 -9.68 -5.72
CA HIS A 34 5.07 -9.56 -6.96
C HIS A 34 6.47 -8.99 -6.74
N PHE A 35 6.64 -8.14 -5.73
CA PHE A 35 7.85 -7.32 -5.56
C PHE A 35 8.51 -7.48 -4.17
N CYS A 36 8.20 -8.51 -3.39
CA CYS A 36 8.64 -8.62 -1.98
C CYS A 36 10.16 -8.46 -1.81
N SER A 37 10.95 -8.98 -2.75
CA SER A 37 12.42 -8.92 -2.75
C SER A 37 12.97 -7.52 -3.00
N GLU A 38 12.14 -6.59 -3.47
CA GLU A 38 12.52 -5.22 -3.79
C GLU A 38 12.10 -4.20 -2.72
N PHE A 39 11.41 -4.63 -1.66
CA PHE A 39 11.09 -3.76 -0.53
C PHE A 39 12.28 -3.70 0.42
N SER A 40 12.78 -2.48 0.68
CA SER A 40 13.72 -2.24 1.78
C SER A 40 13.05 -2.48 3.13
N GLY A 41 13.81 -2.68 4.22
CA GLY A 41 13.23 -2.99 5.54
C GLY A 41 12.10 -2.05 5.96
N ARG A 42 12.32 -0.73 5.88
CA ARG A 42 11.27 0.24 6.21
C ARG A 42 10.09 0.20 5.23
N SER A 43 10.34 0.08 3.93
CA SER A 43 9.27 -0.04 2.93
C SER A 43 8.45 -1.33 3.11
N HIS A 44 9.10 -2.39 3.58
CA HIS A 44 8.46 -3.66 3.88
C HIS A 44 7.50 -3.54 5.08
N ASP A 45 7.93 -2.89 6.16
CA ASP A 45 7.08 -2.66 7.33
C ASP A 45 5.86 -1.81 6.96
N GLU A 46 6.06 -0.77 6.15
CA GLU A 46 4.99 0.14 5.74
C GLU A 46 3.97 -0.52 4.80
N ILE A 47 4.39 -1.34 3.84
CA ILE A 47 3.42 -2.09 3.01
C ILE A 47 2.70 -3.16 3.82
N MET A 48 3.35 -3.78 4.82
CA MET A 48 2.69 -4.71 5.75
C MET A 48 1.60 -4.02 6.58
N ARG A 49 1.83 -2.78 7.02
CA ARG A 49 0.80 -1.98 7.71
C ARG A 49 -0.44 -1.77 6.83
N LEU A 50 -0.24 -1.50 5.53
CA LEU A 50 -1.35 -1.37 4.59
C LEU A 50 -2.10 -2.69 4.38
N ILE A 51 -1.38 -3.81 4.29
CA ILE A 51 -1.98 -5.15 4.13
C ILE A 51 -2.77 -5.55 5.38
N ALA A 52 -2.29 -5.17 6.57
CA ALA A 52 -2.95 -5.50 7.83
C ALA A 52 -4.33 -4.83 8.01
N MET A 53 -4.68 -3.81 7.21
CA MET A 53 -6.03 -3.22 7.25
C MET A 53 -7.14 -4.25 6.95
N ASP A 54 -6.84 -5.34 6.21
CA ASP A 54 -7.79 -6.44 5.95
C ASP A 54 -7.94 -7.42 7.14
N MET A 55 -7.22 -7.21 8.24
CA MET A 55 -7.24 -8.09 9.42
C MET A 55 -8.21 -7.62 10.52
N GLY A 56 -8.93 -6.52 10.31
CA GLY A 56 -9.97 -6.01 11.20
C GLY A 56 -9.70 -4.60 11.76
N ASP A 57 -10.70 -4.06 12.45
CA ASP A 57 -10.77 -2.65 12.91
C ASP A 57 -9.58 -2.18 13.77
N GLU A 58 -8.81 -3.10 14.36
CA GLU A 58 -7.63 -2.77 15.17
C GLU A 58 -6.46 -2.20 14.33
N PHE A 59 -6.49 -2.39 13.01
CA PHE A 59 -5.47 -1.93 12.07
C PHE A 59 -6.01 -0.87 11.10
N ASP A 60 -7.20 -0.31 11.38
CA ASP A 60 -7.86 0.62 10.47
C ASP A 60 -7.08 1.92 10.37
N LEU A 61 -6.52 2.18 9.18
CA LEU A 61 -5.85 3.43 8.89
C LEU A 61 -6.86 4.41 8.31
N GLY A 62 -6.76 5.68 8.68
CA GLY A 62 -7.54 6.73 8.02
C GLY A 62 -7.03 6.96 6.59
N LYS A 63 -7.89 7.49 5.70
CA LYS A 63 -7.54 7.86 4.32
C LYS A 63 -6.20 8.63 4.23
N ASP A 64 -6.03 9.65 5.07
CA ASP A 64 -4.84 10.50 5.07
C ASP A 64 -3.58 9.76 5.51
N GLU A 65 -3.70 8.81 6.44
CA GLU A 65 -2.57 7.99 6.88
C GLU A 65 -2.17 7.00 5.78
N THR A 66 -3.16 6.34 5.16
CA THR A 66 -2.97 5.47 4.01
C THR A 66 -2.25 6.21 2.86
N LEU A 67 -2.67 7.43 2.55
CA LEU A 67 -2.01 8.25 1.51
C LEU A 67 -0.55 8.56 1.87
N LYS A 68 -0.25 8.94 3.12
CA LYS A 68 1.13 9.21 3.56
C LYS A 68 2.04 8.00 3.41
N ILE A 69 1.52 6.81 3.75
CA ILE A 69 2.29 5.56 3.61
C ILE A 69 2.54 5.28 2.11
N LEU A 70 1.51 5.41 1.26
CA LEU A 70 1.66 5.21 -0.19
C LEU A 70 2.64 6.20 -0.82
N GLU A 71 2.61 7.48 -0.41
CA GLU A 71 3.58 8.49 -0.84
C GLU A 71 5.01 8.11 -0.45
N PHE A 72 5.22 7.70 0.80
CA PHE A 72 6.51 7.19 1.25
C PHE A 72 6.98 6.00 0.39
N LEU A 73 6.11 5.02 0.12
CA LEU A 73 6.45 3.86 -0.71
C LEU A 73 6.79 4.25 -2.15
N ILE A 74 6.10 5.23 -2.72
CA ILE A 74 6.36 5.73 -4.09
C ILE A 74 7.72 6.44 -4.16
N ASP A 75 8.09 7.20 -3.13
CA ASP A 75 9.35 7.97 -3.10
C ASP A 75 10.60 7.10 -2.93
N GLN A 76 10.45 5.86 -2.44
CA GLN A 76 11.56 4.91 -2.32
C GLN A 76 11.87 4.13 -3.62
N ASN A 77 11.15 4.41 -4.72
CA ASN A 77 11.22 3.67 -5.99
C ASN A 77 11.40 4.59 -7.20
#